data_AF-A0A2G1XDA0-F1
#
_entry.id   AF-A0A2G1XDA0-F1
#
_cell.length_a   1.000
_cell.length_b   1.000
_cell.length_c   1.000
_cell.angle_alpha   90.00
_cell.angle_beta   90.00
_cell.angle_gamma   90.00
#
_symmetry.space_group_name_H-M   'P 1'
#
loop_
_entity.id
_entity.type
_entity.pdbx_description
1 polymer ?
#
loop_
_entity_poly.entity_id
_entity_poly.type
_entity_poly.pdbx_seq_one_letter_code
_entity_poly.pdbx_strand_id
1 'polypeptide(L)'
;MQVVIDTTDPTVRRLADAWRHISDTSPADEAGPLVLDCARRLAADPGGERAHLWVAGLVAMSGHLAWRPGREARRAAVDALCAAVKALDGRPCAHDDHPFEAAMDALEDEIWLGDTGLLPGGPAAPNGDPDAGRVLCPVNVAGWARLAADVIAPFSVRRVPVGSPEGLHFRMRVLSGIVNDHPHGDPGLDLIGEAGLLPDRPTRGVLAGFLVTMNATCWYATSERITDPAVLKAMIAGIEAAVPLLDDAPCAHGPGEHPGTGDPDDMNQAGFLLRSPGGRAELAEPYGWDEEDEAEQDDEPLDAWVCPAFLEELADDTLGELRAGLRALRAAEDGDEDDEE
;
A
#
# COMPACT_ATOMS: atom_id res chain seq x y z
N MET A 1 -30.60 -8.29 -9.04
CA MET A 1 -31.54 -7.15 -9.23
C MET A 1 -30.65 -5.94 -9.48
N GLN A 2 -30.51 -5.52 -10.74
CA GLN A 2 -29.57 -4.47 -11.14
C GLN A 2 -30.10 -3.12 -10.63
N VAL A 3 -29.44 -2.53 -9.64
CA VAL A 3 -29.77 -1.17 -9.19
C VAL A 3 -29.11 -0.22 -10.17
N VAL A 4 -29.86 0.25 -11.16
CA VAL A 4 -29.45 1.37 -12.01
C VAL A 4 -29.51 2.62 -11.12
N ILE A 5 -28.36 3.04 -10.58
CA ILE A 5 -28.24 4.30 -9.86
C ILE A 5 -28.27 5.42 -10.90
N ASP A 6 -29.41 6.10 -11.01
CA ASP A 6 -29.51 7.35 -11.76
C ASP A 6 -28.67 8.43 -11.06
N THR A 7 -27.53 8.79 -11.67
CA THR A 7 -26.53 9.73 -11.15
C THR A 7 -26.82 11.19 -11.50
N THR A 8 -27.90 11.50 -12.22
CA THR A 8 -28.11 12.84 -12.77
C THR A 8 -28.50 13.92 -11.75
N ASP A 9 -29.15 13.59 -10.63
CA ASP A 9 -29.31 14.50 -9.47
C ASP A 9 -29.64 13.78 -8.13
N PRO A 10 -28.80 12.85 -7.64
CA PRO A 10 -29.02 12.20 -6.35
C PRO A 10 -28.70 13.12 -5.17
N THR A 11 -29.52 13.05 -4.11
CA THR A 11 -29.17 13.71 -2.83
C THR A 11 -27.81 13.22 -2.32
N VAL A 12 -27.06 14.08 -1.62
CA VAL A 12 -25.74 13.75 -1.03
C VAL A 12 -25.79 12.46 -0.21
N ARG A 13 -26.88 12.22 0.54
CA ARG A 13 -27.08 10.98 1.29
C ARG A 13 -27.13 9.73 0.40
N ARG A 14 -27.84 9.81 -0.73
CA ARG A 14 -27.95 8.69 -1.68
C ARG A 14 -26.61 8.37 -2.35
N LEU A 15 -25.80 9.40 -2.63
CA LEU A 15 -24.42 9.22 -3.12
C LEU A 15 -23.53 8.57 -2.07
N ALA A 16 -23.56 9.07 -0.83
CA ALA A 16 -22.81 8.50 0.27
C ALA A 16 -23.18 7.04 0.55
N ASP A 17 -24.48 6.70 0.47
CA ASP A 17 -24.94 5.32 0.54
C ASP A 17 -24.35 4.50 -0.59
N ALA A 18 -24.44 4.96 -1.84
CA ALA A 18 -23.90 4.24 -2.99
C ALA A 18 -22.39 3.97 -2.88
N TRP A 19 -21.59 4.98 -2.49
CA TRP A 19 -20.15 4.82 -2.33
C TRP A 19 -19.79 3.81 -1.24
N ARG A 20 -20.51 3.81 -0.11
CA ARG A 20 -20.29 2.83 0.98
C ARG A 20 -20.64 1.40 0.62
N HIS A 21 -21.44 1.18 -0.43
CA HIS A 21 -21.73 -0.17 -0.91
C HIS A 21 -20.63 -0.68 -1.86
N ILE A 22 -19.73 0.18 -2.31
CA ILE A 22 -18.57 -0.23 -3.10
C ILE A 22 -17.50 -0.76 -2.16
N SER A 23 -17.16 -2.02 -2.38
CA SER A 23 -16.10 -2.77 -1.72
C SER A 23 -15.02 -3.18 -2.72
N ASP A 24 -13.89 -3.66 -2.20
CA ASP A 24 -12.84 -4.38 -2.92
C ASP A 24 -13.33 -5.52 -3.85
N THR A 25 -14.51 -6.07 -3.57
CA THR A 25 -15.17 -7.16 -4.30
C THR A 25 -16.23 -6.71 -5.29
N SER A 26 -16.51 -5.41 -5.33
CA SER A 26 -17.54 -4.88 -6.23
C SER A 26 -17.13 -5.03 -7.69
N PRO A 27 -18.04 -5.46 -8.58
CA PRO A 27 -17.77 -5.56 -10.02
C PRO A 27 -17.37 -4.21 -10.63
N ALA A 28 -16.44 -4.25 -11.59
CA ALA A 28 -15.93 -3.03 -12.25
C ALA A 28 -17.02 -2.27 -13.04
N ASP A 29 -18.04 -2.96 -13.56
CA ASP A 29 -19.18 -2.36 -14.26
C ASP A 29 -20.16 -1.64 -13.31
N GLU A 30 -20.14 -1.99 -12.02
CA GLU A 30 -20.91 -1.30 -10.97
C GLU A 30 -20.12 -0.14 -10.36
N ALA A 31 -18.87 -0.38 -9.97
CA ALA A 31 -18.03 0.61 -9.30
C ALA A 31 -17.48 1.68 -10.27
N GLY A 32 -17.08 1.29 -11.48
CA GLY A 32 -16.44 2.15 -12.47
C GLY A 32 -17.23 3.45 -12.77
N PRO A 33 -18.53 3.37 -13.10
CA PRO A 33 -19.34 4.57 -13.34
C PRO A 33 -19.43 5.52 -12.14
N LEU A 34 -19.49 4.99 -10.91
CA LEU A 34 -19.54 5.81 -9.69
C LEU A 34 -18.19 6.52 -9.43
N VAL A 35 -17.08 5.81 -9.61
CA VAL A 35 -15.74 6.38 -9.51
C VAL A 35 -15.56 7.48 -10.55
N LEU A 36 -15.90 7.23 -11.82
CA LEU A 36 -15.75 8.19 -12.90
C LEU A 36 -16.62 9.43 -12.71
N ASP A 37 -17.88 9.28 -12.24
CA ASP A 37 -18.71 10.44 -11.92
C ASP A 37 -18.13 11.26 -10.76
N CYS A 38 -17.67 10.59 -9.70
CA CYS A 38 -17.05 11.24 -8.55
C CYS A 38 -15.79 12.02 -8.95
N ALA A 39 -14.86 11.35 -9.65
CA ALA A 39 -13.62 11.93 -10.14
C ALA A 39 -13.87 13.12 -11.08
N ARG A 40 -14.82 12.99 -12.02
CA ARG A 40 -15.19 14.08 -12.95
C ARG A 40 -15.73 15.30 -12.19
N ARG A 41 -16.54 15.10 -11.16
CA ARG A 41 -17.10 16.22 -10.36
C ARG A 41 -16.04 16.88 -9.49
N LEU A 42 -15.10 16.11 -8.93
CA LEU A 42 -13.96 16.67 -8.21
C LEU A 42 -13.05 17.47 -9.16
N ALA A 43 -12.71 16.91 -10.32
CA ALA A 43 -11.85 17.56 -11.31
C ALA A 43 -12.44 18.87 -11.88
N ALA A 44 -13.77 19.00 -11.92
CA ALA A 44 -14.43 20.22 -12.39
C ALA A 44 -14.28 21.41 -11.42
N ASP A 45 -14.12 21.15 -10.12
CA ASP A 45 -13.97 22.17 -9.08
C ASP A 45 -13.15 21.64 -7.88
N PRO A 46 -11.84 21.39 -8.07
CA PRO A 46 -11.01 20.63 -7.12
C PRO A 46 -10.81 21.33 -5.76
N GLY A 47 -10.97 22.66 -5.72
CA GLY A 47 -10.89 23.46 -4.51
C GLY A 47 -12.22 24.10 -4.12
N GLY A 48 -13.32 23.64 -4.70
CA GLY A 48 -14.66 24.19 -4.48
C GLY A 48 -15.24 23.87 -3.13
N GLU A 49 -16.35 24.54 -2.79
CA GLU A 49 -17.09 24.29 -1.53
C GLU A 49 -17.55 22.82 -1.40
N ARG A 50 -17.72 22.12 -2.52
CA ARG A 50 -18.17 20.72 -2.56
C ARG A 50 -17.03 19.70 -2.74
N ALA A 51 -15.76 20.13 -2.83
CA ALA A 51 -14.63 19.23 -3.04
C ALA A 51 -14.58 18.11 -1.98
N HIS A 52 -14.86 18.46 -0.71
CA HIS A 52 -14.91 17.52 0.41
C HIS A 52 -15.87 16.33 0.17
N LEU A 53 -16.99 16.53 -0.51
CA LEU A 53 -17.95 15.45 -0.80
C LEU A 53 -17.36 14.44 -1.77
N TRP A 54 -16.68 14.92 -2.81
CA TRP A 54 -16.12 14.06 -3.85
C TRP A 54 -14.83 13.39 -3.39
N VAL A 55 -14.01 14.07 -2.59
CA VAL A 55 -12.88 13.44 -1.89
C VAL A 55 -13.40 12.31 -1.00
N ALA A 56 -14.39 12.56 -0.14
CA ALA A 56 -14.98 11.52 0.70
C ALA A 56 -15.53 10.33 -0.12
N GLY A 57 -16.12 10.58 -1.29
CA GLY A 57 -16.56 9.51 -2.19
C GLY A 57 -15.42 8.66 -2.74
N LEU A 58 -14.32 9.28 -3.17
CA LEU A 58 -13.14 8.54 -3.65
C LEU A 58 -12.41 7.80 -2.53
N VAL A 59 -12.34 8.40 -1.34
CA VAL A 59 -11.82 7.79 -0.10
C VAL A 59 -12.67 6.55 0.27
N ALA A 60 -13.99 6.64 0.19
CA ALA A 60 -14.87 5.48 0.44
C ALA A 60 -14.65 4.32 -0.54
N MET A 61 -14.21 4.62 -1.76
CA MET A 61 -14.00 3.65 -2.83
C MET A 61 -12.51 3.29 -3.02
N SER A 62 -11.61 3.76 -2.15
CA SER A 62 -10.16 3.56 -2.29
C SER A 62 -9.79 2.08 -2.31
N GLY A 63 -10.49 1.25 -1.54
CA GLY A 63 -10.22 -0.19 -1.49
C GLY A 63 -10.49 -0.92 -2.80
N HIS A 64 -11.61 -0.60 -3.44
CA HIS A 64 -11.88 -1.05 -4.81
C HIS A 64 -10.80 -0.56 -5.78
N LEU A 65 -10.41 0.72 -5.65
CA LEU A 65 -9.44 1.37 -6.52
C LEU A 65 -7.99 0.88 -6.32
N ALA A 66 -7.65 0.37 -5.14
CA ALA A 66 -6.32 -0.12 -4.82
C ALA A 66 -6.08 -1.55 -5.30
N TRP A 67 -7.13 -2.39 -5.33
CA TRP A 67 -7.01 -3.80 -5.71
C TRP A 67 -7.13 -4.05 -7.22
N ARG A 68 -8.29 -3.76 -7.83
CA ARG A 68 -8.54 -4.06 -9.25
C ARG A 68 -9.39 -3.00 -9.94
N PRO A 69 -8.92 -1.75 -10.02
CA PRO A 69 -9.63 -0.74 -10.78
C PRO A 69 -9.54 -0.99 -12.28
N GLY A 70 -10.55 -0.56 -13.03
CA GLY A 70 -10.33 -0.27 -14.45
C GLY A 70 -9.26 0.81 -14.61
N ARG A 71 -8.34 0.66 -15.57
CA ARG A 71 -7.22 1.60 -15.80
C ARG A 71 -7.68 3.06 -15.89
N GLU A 72 -8.82 3.31 -16.56
CA GLU A 72 -9.42 4.65 -16.68
C GLU A 72 -9.92 5.20 -15.34
N ALA A 73 -10.66 4.40 -14.57
CA ALA A 73 -11.21 4.80 -13.28
C ALA A 73 -10.10 5.10 -12.26
N ARG A 74 -9.06 4.27 -12.21
CA ARG A 74 -7.85 4.49 -11.40
C ARG A 74 -7.23 5.85 -11.73
N ARG A 75 -6.91 6.07 -13.01
CA ARG A 75 -6.25 7.29 -13.47
C ARG A 75 -7.08 8.52 -13.16
N ALA A 76 -8.37 8.50 -13.51
CA ALA A 76 -9.27 9.63 -13.25
C ALA A 76 -9.37 9.96 -11.75
N ALA A 77 -9.45 8.95 -10.89
CA ALA A 77 -9.49 9.13 -9.44
C ALA A 77 -8.20 9.77 -8.91
N VAL A 78 -7.03 9.22 -9.28
CA VAL A 78 -5.72 9.76 -8.84
C VAL A 78 -5.52 11.19 -9.35
N ASP A 79 -5.77 11.44 -10.65
CA ASP A 79 -5.64 12.78 -11.25
C ASP A 79 -6.53 13.81 -10.52
N ALA A 80 -7.77 13.43 -10.19
CA ALA A 80 -8.71 14.30 -9.47
C ALA A 80 -8.30 14.55 -8.01
N LEU A 81 -7.81 13.52 -7.30
CA LEU A 81 -7.31 13.65 -5.93
C LEU A 81 -6.07 14.55 -5.87
N CYS A 82 -5.09 14.33 -6.75
CA CYS A 82 -3.90 15.17 -6.85
C CYS A 82 -4.26 16.63 -7.20
N ALA A 83 -5.26 16.85 -8.08
CA ALA A 83 -5.75 18.20 -8.37
C ALA A 83 -6.40 18.86 -7.15
N ALA A 84 -7.15 18.10 -6.35
CA ALA A 84 -7.75 18.57 -5.11
C ALA A 84 -6.68 18.95 -4.07
N VAL A 85 -5.66 18.11 -3.88
CA VAL A 85 -4.50 18.41 -3.02
C VAL A 85 -3.89 19.74 -3.43
N LYS A 86 -3.53 19.91 -4.71
CA LYS A 86 -2.94 21.16 -5.23
C LYS A 86 -3.84 22.38 -5.04
N ALA A 87 -5.15 22.24 -5.18
CA ALA A 87 -6.10 23.35 -5.10
C ALA A 87 -6.44 23.75 -3.65
N LEU A 88 -6.32 22.82 -2.71
CA LEU A 88 -6.64 22.99 -1.29
C LEU A 88 -5.39 23.32 -0.46
N ASP A 89 -4.21 22.93 -0.93
CA ASP A 89 -2.94 23.24 -0.30
C ASP A 89 -2.67 24.74 -0.22
N GLY A 90 -1.99 25.13 0.87
CA GLY A 90 -1.69 26.53 1.18
C GLY A 90 -2.90 27.38 1.58
N ARG A 91 -4.12 26.82 1.62
CA ARG A 91 -5.28 27.54 2.15
C ARG A 91 -5.22 27.59 3.68
N PRO A 92 -5.25 28.78 4.29
CA PRO A 92 -5.19 28.90 5.74
C PRO A 92 -6.45 28.30 6.38
N CYS A 93 -6.27 27.61 7.51
CA CYS A 93 -7.36 27.24 8.41
C CYS A 93 -7.02 27.66 9.84
N ALA A 94 -8.02 27.73 10.71
CA ALA A 94 -7.88 28.23 12.08
C ALA A 94 -7.73 27.10 13.13
N HIS A 95 -7.48 25.86 12.68
CA HIS A 95 -7.41 24.69 13.54
C HIS A 95 -5.95 24.34 13.79
N ASP A 96 -5.67 23.93 15.02
CA ASP A 96 -4.33 23.50 15.43
C ASP A 96 -4.09 22.00 15.15
N ASP A 97 -5.16 21.25 14.86
CA ASP A 97 -5.18 19.80 14.66
C ASP A 97 -6.13 19.39 13.52
N HIS A 98 -5.80 18.30 12.84
CA HIS A 98 -6.63 17.76 11.76
C HIS A 98 -6.97 16.28 11.96
N PRO A 99 -8.25 15.87 11.86
CA PRO A 99 -8.65 14.48 12.07
C PRO A 99 -7.91 13.42 11.25
N PHE A 100 -7.47 13.75 10.02
CA PHE A 100 -6.72 12.79 9.20
C PHE A 100 -5.35 12.42 9.80
N GLU A 101 -4.75 13.31 10.61
CA GLU A 101 -3.46 13.05 11.28
C GLU A 101 -3.62 11.92 12.31
N ALA A 102 -4.70 11.94 13.10
CA ALA A 102 -5.00 10.89 14.07
C ALA A 102 -5.45 9.57 13.42
N ALA A 103 -5.97 9.62 12.19
CA ALA A 103 -6.37 8.43 11.46
C ALA A 103 -5.17 7.61 10.96
N MET A 104 -3.97 8.20 10.88
CA MET A 104 -2.74 7.49 10.49
C MET A 104 -2.47 6.27 11.37
N ASP A 105 -2.70 6.42 12.68
CA ASP A 105 -2.54 5.31 13.64
C ASP A 105 -3.56 4.19 13.39
N ALA A 106 -4.77 4.53 12.94
CA ALA A 106 -5.83 3.56 12.63
C ALA A 106 -5.59 2.81 11.31
N LEU A 107 -4.71 3.30 10.43
CA LEU A 107 -4.33 2.60 9.19
C LEU A 107 -3.54 1.30 9.46
N GLU A 108 -3.12 1.06 10.71
CA GLU A 108 -2.58 -0.23 11.14
C GLU A 108 -3.50 -1.39 10.77
N ASP A 109 -4.81 -1.24 11.01
CA ASP A 109 -5.80 -2.29 10.75
C ASP A 109 -5.99 -2.51 9.24
N GLU A 110 -5.80 -1.50 8.39
CA GLU A 110 -5.90 -1.64 6.93
C GLU A 110 -4.81 -2.58 6.36
N ILE A 111 -3.60 -2.55 6.93
CA ILE A 111 -2.46 -3.39 6.53
C ILE A 111 -2.72 -4.86 6.88
N TRP A 112 -3.34 -5.10 8.04
CA TRP A 112 -3.49 -6.45 8.59
C TRP A 112 -4.83 -7.12 8.26
N LEU A 113 -5.89 -6.34 8.05
CA LEU A 113 -7.25 -6.87 7.82
C LEU A 113 -7.70 -6.71 6.36
N GLY A 114 -6.92 -6.05 5.51
CA GLY A 114 -7.30 -5.79 4.12
C GLY A 114 -8.52 -4.86 3.99
N ASP A 115 -8.89 -4.16 5.06
CA ASP A 115 -9.87 -3.07 5.00
C ASP A 115 -9.16 -1.88 4.37
N THR A 116 -9.31 -1.70 3.07
CA THR A 116 -8.54 -0.73 2.28
C THR A 116 -9.28 0.62 2.15
N GLY A 117 -10.27 0.84 3.01
CA GLY A 117 -11.17 1.98 3.03
C GLY A 117 -10.88 2.94 4.18
N LEU A 118 -10.47 4.15 3.82
CA LEU A 118 -10.06 5.24 4.73
C LEU A 118 -11.19 5.88 5.58
N LEU A 119 -12.41 5.32 5.66
CA LEU A 119 -13.55 5.95 6.37
C LEU A 119 -14.07 5.13 7.57
N PRO A 120 -13.76 5.54 8.82
CA PRO A 120 -14.47 5.04 10.01
C PRO A 120 -15.82 5.74 10.27
N GLY A 121 -16.24 6.71 9.44
CA GLY A 121 -17.50 7.44 9.62
C GLY A 121 -17.95 8.15 8.34
N GLY A 122 -19.25 8.19 8.08
CA GLY A 122 -19.81 8.81 6.88
C GLY A 122 -19.52 10.31 6.75
N PRO A 123 -19.84 10.95 5.60
CA PRO A 123 -19.59 12.37 5.40
C PRO A 123 -20.29 13.18 6.50
N ALA A 124 -19.49 13.92 7.29
CA ALA A 124 -20.02 14.77 8.34
C ALA A 124 -21.03 15.76 7.74
N ALA A 125 -22.25 15.78 8.28
CA ALA A 125 -23.22 16.79 7.89
C ALA A 125 -22.82 18.12 8.55
N PRO A 126 -22.76 19.26 7.83
CA PRO A 126 -22.36 20.54 8.40
C PRO A 126 -23.31 21.11 9.47
N ASN A 127 -24.40 20.41 9.81
CA ASN A 127 -25.41 20.88 10.73
C ASN A 127 -25.22 20.28 12.13
N GLY A 128 -24.52 21.01 13.00
CA GLY A 128 -24.65 20.88 14.46
C GLY A 128 -23.55 20.12 15.19
N ASP A 129 -22.49 19.69 14.52
CA ASP A 129 -21.31 19.08 15.13
C ASP A 129 -20.16 20.11 15.20
N PRO A 130 -19.65 20.48 16.40
CA PRO A 130 -18.50 21.38 16.51
C PRO A 130 -17.24 20.85 15.80
N ASP A 131 -17.11 19.54 15.56
CA ASP A 131 -16.00 18.96 14.81
C ASP A 131 -16.18 19.05 13.29
N ALA A 132 -17.38 19.39 12.79
CA ALA A 132 -17.62 19.53 11.35
C ALA A 132 -16.73 20.61 10.71
N GLY A 133 -16.41 21.68 11.45
CA GLY A 133 -15.49 22.74 10.99
C GLY A 133 -14.08 22.21 10.74
N ARG A 134 -13.59 21.32 11.61
CA ARG A 134 -12.27 20.67 11.50
C ARG A 134 -12.27 19.63 10.38
N VAL A 135 -13.31 18.79 10.32
CA VAL A 135 -13.47 17.74 9.30
C VAL A 135 -13.56 18.32 7.89
N LEU A 136 -14.23 19.46 7.72
CA LEU A 136 -14.45 20.07 6.40
C LEU A 136 -13.38 21.10 6.01
N CYS A 137 -12.39 21.37 6.86
CA CYS A 137 -11.38 22.37 6.54
C CYS A 137 -10.49 21.92 5.35
N PRO A 138 -9.97 22.87 4.54
CA PRO A 138 -9.21 22.55 3.34
C PRO A 138 -8.01 21.63 3.58
N VAL A 139 -7.29 21.84 4.69
CA VAL A 139 -6.11 21.05 5.07
C VAL A 139 -6.49 19.59 5.34
N ASN A 140 -7.56 19.35 6.11
CA ASN A 140 -8.03 18.00 6.38
C ASN A 140 -8.51 17.29 5.11
N VAL A 141 -9.24 17.99 4.24
CA VAL A 141 -9.70 17.43 2.96
C VAL A 141 -8.52 17.09 2.04
N ALA A 142 -7.50 17.94 1.99
CA ALA A 142 -6.26 17.66 1.27
C ALA A 142 -5.53 16.44 1.86
N GLY A 143 -5.44 16.33 3.18
CA GLY A 143 -4.87 15.18 3.88
C GLY A 143 -5.50 13.85 3.46
N TRP A 144 -6.83 13.76 3.51
CA TRP A 144 -7.55 12.58 3.03
C TRP A 144 -7.35 12.30 1.53
N ALA A 145 -7.29 13.35 0.71
CA ALA A 145 -7.03 13.20 -0.71
C ALA A 145 -5.63 12.63 -0.99
N ARG A 146 -4.61 13.03 -0.20
CA ARG A 146 -3.26 12.46 -0.29
C ARG A 146 -3.26 10.98 0.06
N LEU A 147 -3.85 10.63 1.21
CA LEU A 147 -3.91 9.23 1.66
C LEU A 147 -4.60 8.34 0.63
N ALA A 148 -5.75 8.77 0.10
CA ALA A 148 -6.45 8.01 -0.93
C ALA A 148 -5.62 7.88 -2.22
N ALA A 149 -4.98 8.96 -2.67
CA ALA A 149 -4.15 8.92 -3.87
C ALA A 149 -2.97 7.94 -3.70
N ASP A 150 -2.30 7.97 -2.55
CA ASP A 150 -1.17 7.09 -2.25
C ASP A 150 -1.58 5.62 -2.05
N VAL A 151 -2.74 5.35 -1.44
CA VAL A 151 -3.31 3.99 -1.36
C VAL A 151 -3.60 3.41 -2.76
N ILE A 152 -4.15 4.23 -3.67
CA ILE A 152 -4.52 3.80 -5.04
C ILE A 152 -3.28 3.67 -5.92
N ALA A 153 -2.39 4.66 -5.85
CA ALA A 153 -1.17 4.79 -6.61
C ALA A 153 -0.03 5.23 -5.67
N PRO A 154 0.69 4.27 -5.08
CA PRO A 154 1.81 4.57 -4.18
C PRO A 154 2.80 5.54 -4.82
N PHE A 155 3.28 6.50 -4.02
CA PHE A 155 4.22 7.55 -4.44
C PHE A 155 3.69 8.53 -5.51
N SER A 156 2.36 8.58 -5.74
CA SER A 156 1.75 9.56 -6.66
C SER A 156 1.58 10.96 -6.05
N VAL A 157 1.79 11.09 -4.74
CA VAL A 157 1.58 12.33 -4.00
C VAL A 157 2.59 12.46 -2.87
N ARG A 158 3.01 13.70 -2.59
CA ARG A 158 3.98 14.05 -1.53
C ARG A 158 3.27 14.52 -0.27
N ARG A 159 4.04 14.73 0.81
CA ARG A 159 3.54 15.25 2.10
C ARG A 159 2.41 14.39 2.71
N VAL A 160 2.47 13.08 2.49
CA VAL A 160 1.75 12.12 3.32
C VAL A 160 2.40 12.17 4.72
N PRO A 161 1.64 12.23 5.82
CA PRO A 161 2.24 12.23 7.15
C PRO A 161 3.08 10.98 7.40
N VAL A 162 4.27 11.16 7.98
CA VAL A 162 5.08 10.06 8.50
C VAL A 162 4.38 9.45 9.71
N GLY A 163 4.40 8.12 9.81
CA GLY A 163 3.76 7.41 10.92
C GLY A 163 3.47 5.96 10.55
N SER A 164 4.52 5.14 10.48
CA SER A 164 4.35 3.70 10.38
C SER A 164 3.70 3.15 11.66
N PRO A 165 2.71 2.24 11.58
CA PRO A 165 2.10 1.66 12.77
C PRO A 165 3.08 0.97 13.71
N GLU A 166 2.84 1.01 15.03
CA GLU A 166 3.75 0.44 16.02
C GLU A 166 3.99 -1.07 15.82
N GLY A 167 2.96 -1.82 15.45
CA GLY A 167 3.07 -3.25 15.15
C GLY A 167 4.00 -3.55 13.96
N LEU A 168 4.07 -2.64 13.00
CA LEU A 168 4.95 -2.73 11.83
C LEU A 168 6.42 -2.59 12.25
N HIS A 169 6.75 -1.63 13.11
CA HIS A 169 8.11 -1.47 13.64
C HIS A 169 8.56 -2.68 14.48
N PHE A 170 7.65 -3.31 15.23
CA PHE A 170 7.98 -4.53 15.96
C PHE A 170 8.37 -5.67 15.01
N ARG A 171 7.56 -5.94 13.97
CA ARG A 171 7.87 -6.99 12.98
C ARG A 171 9.12 -6.68 12.18
N MET A 172 9.32 -5.41 11.81
CA MET A 172 10.54 -4.95 11.15
C MET A 172 11.79 -5.24 11.98
N ARG A 173 11.74 -5.02 13.31
CA ARG A 173 12.85 -5.36 14.22
C ARG A 173 13.11 -6.86 14.31
N VAL A 174 12.06 -7.69 14.33
CA VAL A 174 12.19 -9.15 14.36
C VAL A 174 12.92 -9.65 13.11
N LEU A 175 12.48 -9.22 11.92
CA LEU A 175 13.12 -9.61 10.67
C LEU A 175 14.50 -8.97 10.47
N SER A 176 14.72 -7.74 10.95
CA SER A 176 16.05 -7.12 10.99
C SER A 176 17.03 -7.98 11.79
N GLY A 177 16.59 -8.54 12.92
CA GLY A 177 17.38 -9.52 13.68
C GLY A 177 17.71 -10.77 12.85
N ILE A 178 16.77 -11.29 12.05
CA ILE A 178 17.00 -12.45 11.18
C ILE A 178 18.02 -12.10 10.07
N VAL A 179 17.80 -11.02 9.33
CA VAL A 179 18.67 -10.64 8.19
C VAL A 179 20.06 -10.14 8.62
N ASN A 180 20.26 -9.84 9.90
CA ASN A 180 21.57 -9.54 10.50
C ASN A 180 22.17 -10.73 11.29
N ASP A 181 21.62 -11.94 11.17
CA ASP A 181 22.08 -13.16 11.87
C ASP A 181 22.06 -13.08 13.41
N HIS A 182 21.10 -12.34 13.94
CA HIS A 182 20.84 -12.13 15.36
C HIS A 182 19.34 -12.29 15.69
N PRO A 183 18.72 -13.45 15.37
CA PRO A 183 17.27 -13.62 15.53
C PRO A 183 16.83 -13.57 16.99
N HIS A 184 15.65 -12.98 17.21
CA HIS A 184 15.00 -12.95 18.52
C HIS A 184 13.96 -14.07 18.64
N GLY A 185 14.42 -15.32 18.79
CA GLY A 185 13.54 -16.48 18.93
C GLY A 185 13.78 -17.52 17.85
N ASP A 186 12.71 -18.13 17.37
CA ASP A 186 12.75 -19.15 16.30
C ASP A 186 12.55 -18.47 14.93
N PRO A 187 13.62 -18.29 14.14
CA PRO A 187 13.51 -17.65 12.82
C PRO A 187 12.64 -18.44 11.86
N GLY A 188 12.54 -19.77 11.99
CA GLY A 188 11.71 -20.59 11.11
C GLY A 188 10.22 -20.28 11.28
N LEU A 189 9.76 -20.13 12.52
CA LEU A 189 8.37 -19.75 12.82
C LEU A 189 8.06 -18.34 12.33
N ASP A 190 8.98 -17.39 12.51
CA ASP A 190 8.78 -16.02 12.05
C ASP A 190 8.70 -15.91 10.52
N LEU A 191 9.56 -16.66 9.79
CA LEU A 191 9.55 -16.70 8.33
C LEU A 191 8.30 -17.38 7.77
N ILE A 192 7.85 -18.50 8.37
CA ILE A 192 6.57 -19.13 8.00
C ILE A 192 5.41 -18.17 8.25
N GLY A 193 5.45 -17.47 9.40
CA GLY A 193 4.48 -16.44 9.74
C GLY A 193 4.40 -15.38 8.65
N GLU A 194 5.52 -14.74 8.32
CA GLU A 194 5.58 -13.70 7.27
C GLU A 194 5.11 -14.19 5.90
N ALA A 195 5.51 -15.40 5.50
CA ALA A 195 5.07 -15.97 4.22
C ALA A 195 3.54 -16.16 4.13
N GLY A 196 2.86 -16.25 5.26
CA GLY A 196 1.40 -16.35 5.37
C GLY A 196 0.67 -15.02 5.54
N LEU A 197 1.36 -13.87 5.58
CA LEU A 197 0.76 -12.56 5.85
C LEU A 197 0.27 -11.82 4.60
N LEU A 198 0.38 -12.40 3.39
CA LEU A 198 -0.19 -11.81 2.19
C LEU A 198 -1.72 -11.79 2.29
N PRO A 199 -2.38 -10.62 2.32
CA PRO A 199 -3.84 -10.55 2.32
C PRO A 199 -4.42 -11.12 1.02
N ASP A 200 -5.71 -11.51 1.03
CA ASP A 200 -6.38 -11.99 -0.19
C ASP A 200 -6.46 -10.93 -1.31
N ARG A 201 -6.41 -9.64 -0.93
CA ARG A 201 -6.61 -8.48 -1.82
C ARG A 201 -5.67 -7.33 -1.44
N PRO A 202 -4.35 -7.52 -1.60
CA PRO A 202 -3.36 -6.52 -1.20
C PRO A 202 -3.49 -5.27 -2.08
N THR A 203 -3.24 -4.11 -1.48
CA THR A 203 -2.92 -2.90 -2.28
C THR A 203 -1.58 -3.11 -2.99
N ARG A 204 -1.27 -2.25 -3.97
CA ARG A 204 0.05 -2.31 -4.65
C ARG A 204 1.22 -2.15 -3.69
N GLY A 205 1.11 -1.26 -2.71
CA GLY A 205 2.15 -1.06 -1.70
C GLY A 205 2.33 -2.29 -0.80
N VAL A 206 1.23 -2.91 -0.37
CA VAL A 206 1.27 -4.15 0.43
C VAL A 206 1.89 -5.30 -0.36
N LEU A 207 1.51 -5.48 -1.63
CA LEU A 207 2.06 -6.51 -2.51
C LEU A 207 3.57 -6.31 -2.75
N ALA A 208 3.99 -5.08 -3.04
CA ALA A 208 5.39 -4.73 -3.20
C ALA A 208 6.18 -5.01 -1.91
N GLY A 209 5.68 -4.51 -0.77
CA GLY A 209 6.30 -4.72 0.52
C GLY A 209 6.44 -6.19 0.90
N PHE A 210 5.44 -7.02 0.59
CA PHE A 210 5.51 -8.47 0.79
C PHE A 210 6.66 -9.10 -0.01
N LEU A 211 6.72 -8.85 -1.33
CA LEU A 211 7.76 -9.44 -2.20
C LEU A 211 9.17 -8.96 -1.82
N VAL A 212 9.31 -7.68 -1.49
CA VAL A 212 10.57 -7.08 -1.03
C VAL A 212 11.04 -7.74 0.28
N THR A 213 10.13 -7.97 1.25
CA THR A 213 10.47 -8.68 2.49
C THR A 213 10.81 -10.15 2.26
N MET A 214 10.12 -10.84 1.35
CA MET A 214 10.44 -12.23 0.99
C MET A 214 11.84 -12.34 0.38
N ASN A 215 12.22 -11.39 -0.47
CA ASN A 215 13.58 -11.31 -1.00
C ASN A 215 14.61 -11.00 0.10
N ALA A 216 14.35 -10.00 0.94
CA ALA A 216 15.26 -9.62 2.03
C ALA A 216 15.62 -10.81 2.95
N THR A 217 14.66 -11.70 3.20
CA THR A 217 14.83 -12.83 4.14
C THR A 217 15.29 -14.13 3.48
N CYS A 218 15.32 -14.21 2.14
CA CYS A 218 15.57 -15.46 1.43
C CYS A 218 16.97 -16.03 1.66
N TRP A 219 17.98 -15.16 1.81
CA TRP A 219 19.36 -15.59 2.06
C TRP A 219 19.47 -16.35 3.39
N TYR A 220 18.76 -15.90 4.42
CA TYR A 220 18.77 -16.54 5.74
C TYR A 220 18.03 -17.88 5.68
N ALA A 221 16.87 -17.89 5.02
CA ALA A 221 16.04 -19.07 4.84
C ALA A 221 16.73 -20.19 4.05
N THR A 222 17.58 -19.83 3.08
CA THR A 222 18.36 -20.78 2.26
C THR A 222 19.71 -21.13 2.86
N SER A 223 20.07 -20.55 4.01
CA SER A 223 21.29 -20.88 4.73
C SER A 223 21.17 -22.19 5.52
N GLU A 224 22.30 -22.75 5.97
CA GLU A 224 22.35 -23.94 6.83
C GLU A 224 21.77 -23.72 8.24
N ARG A 225 21.29 -22.52 8.57
CA ARG A 225 20.67 -22.20 9.86
C ARG A 225 19.25 -22.71 9.97
N ILE A 226 18.56 -22.83 8.83
CA ILE A 226 17.19 -23.36 8.76
C ILE A 226 17.26 -24.75 8.14
N THR A 227 16.94 -25.76 8.94
CA THR A 227 16.92 -27.16 8.48
C THR A 227 15.52 -27.67 8.15
N ASP A 228 14.47 -26.96 8.59
CA ASP A 228 13.08 -27.37 8.33
C ASP A 228 12.63 -26.99 6.90
N PRO A 229 12.36 -27.97 6.01
CA PRO A 229 11.91 -27.70 4.65
C PRO A 229 10.51 -27.03 4.59
N ALA A 230 9.75 -26.99 5.69
CA ALA A 230 8.48 -26.28 5.76
C ALA A 230 8.65 -24.77 5.57
N VAL A 231 9.76 -24.18 6.02
CA VAL A 231 10.04 -22.75 5.89
C VAL A 231 10.15 -22.36 4.41
N LEU A 232 11.00 -23.06 3.66
CA LEU A 232 11.17 -22.79 2.23
C LEU A 232 9.89 -23.04 1.43
N LYS A 233 9.12 -24.08 1.77
CA LYS A 233 7.82 -24.34 1.13
C LYS A 233 6.81 -23.23 1.39
N ALA A 234 6.76 -22.69 2.61
CA ALA A 234 5.86 -21.61 2.96
C ALA A 234 6.21 -20.33 2.17
N MET A 235 7.49 -19.93 2.16
CA MET A 235 7.95 -18.76 1.40
C MET A 235 7.69 -18.90 -0.11
N ILE A 236 7.99 -20.07 -0.69
CA ILE A 236 7.69 -20.36 -2.11
C ILE A 236 6.18 -20.20 -2.37
N ALA A 237 5.33 -20.80 -1.53
CA ALA A 237 3.88 -20.72 -1.70
C ALA A 237 3.36 -19.28 -1.60
N GLY A 238 3.91 -18.47 -0.68
CA GLY A 238 3.57 -17.06 -0.53
C GLY A 238 3.91 -16.25 -1.78
N ILE A 239 5.12 -16.41 -2.32
CA ILE A 239 5.53 -15.72 -3.55
C ILE A 239 4.72 -16.20 -4.76
N GLU A 240 4.48 -17.51 -4.89
CA GLU A 240 3.64 -18.07 -5.97
C GLU A 240 2.19 -17.58 -5.91
N ALA A 241 1.68 -17.25 -4.72
CA ALA A 241 0.38 -16.60 -4.54
C ALA A 241 0.40 -15.10 -4.90
N ALA A 242 1.53 -14.41 -4.67
CA ALA A 242 1.70 -12.99 -4.92
C ALA A 242 1.91 -12.65 -6.41
N VAL A 243 2.73 -13.41 -7.13
CA VAL A 243 3.10 -13.12 -8.53
C VAL A 243 1.88 -12.92 -9.45
N PRO A 244 0.82 -13.76 -9.41
CA PRO A 244 -0.37 -13.57 -10.25
C PRO A 244 -1.16 -12.29 -9.96
N LEU A 245 -0.82 -11.55 -8.90
CA LEU A 245 -1.47 -10.31 -8.49
C LEU A 245 -0.78 -9.06 -9.06
N LEU A 246 0.39 -9.20 -9.67
CA LEU A 246 1.10 -8.11 -10.33
C LEU A 246 0.36 -7.67 -11.62
N ASP A 247 0.37 -6.36 -11.90
CA ASP A 247 -0.21 -5.77 -13.12
C ASP A 247 0.73 -6.00 -14.31
N ASP A 248 0.18 -6.14 -15.52
CA ASP A 248 0.94 -6.31 -16.77
C ASP A 248 1.40 -4.97 -17.38
N ALA A 249 1.47 -3.91 -16.56
CA ALA A 249 1.84 -2.59 -17.01
C ALA A 249 3.30 -2.55 -17.46
N PRO A 250 3.61 -1.93 -18.62
CA PRO A 250 4.99 -1.80 -19.05
C PRO A 250 5.77 -0.93 -18.07
N CYS A 251 7.00 -1.33 -17.76
CA CYS A 251 7.92 -0.53 -16.97
C CYS A 251 8.27 0.77 -17.71
N ALA A 252 8.17 1.89 -17.00
CA ALA A 252 8.54 3.21 -17.51
C ALA A 252 9.97 3.62 -17.11
N HIS A 253 10.58 2.88 -16.16
CA HIS A 253 11.87 3.19 -15.58
C HIS A 253 13.04 2.83 -16.50
N GLY A 254 14.06 3.68 -16.49
CA GLY A 254 15.32 3.51 -17.19
C GLY A 254 16.27 2.51 -16.50
N PRO A 255 17.37 2.14 -17.18
CA PRO A 255 18.40 1.29 -16.59
C PRO A 255 18.99 1.93 -15.32
N GLY A 256 18.97 1.18 -14.22
CA GLY A 256 19.51 1.64 -12.92
C GLY A 256 18.56 2.52 -12.10
N GLU A 257 17.32 2.73 -12.55
CA GLU A 257 16.29 3.43 -11.77
C GLU A 257 15.52 2.48 -10.83
N HIS A 258 15.64 1.15 -10.99
CA HIS A 258 15.10 0.22 -10.01
C HIS A 258 15.98 0.18 -8.74
N PRO A 259 15.38 -0.01 -7.55
CA PRO A 259 16.13 -0.06 -6.30
C PRO A 259 17.16 -1.20 -6.28
N GLY A 260 18.28 -0.97 -5.58
CA GLY A 260 19.26 -2.01 -5.31
C GLY A 260 18.76 -3.01 -4.28
N THR A 261 19.07 -4.29 -4.49
CA THR A 261 18.66 -5.42 -3.63
C THR A 261 19.83 -6.01 -2.83
N GLY A 262 20.97 -5.31 -2.78
CA GLY A 262 22.24 -5.84 -2.28
C GLY A 262 22.38 -5.85 -0.75
N ASP A 263 21.57 -5.10 -0.02
CA ASP A 263 21.55 -5.06 1.44
C ASP A 263 20.22 -5.62 1.97
N PRO A 264 20.23 -6.82 2.59
CA PRO A 264 19.04 -7.43 3.17
C PRO A 264 18.35 -6.61 4.26
N ASP A 265 19.07 -5.81 5.05
CA ASP A 265 18.47 -5.02 6.14
C ASP A 265 17.75 -3.79 5.58
N ASP A 266 18.37 -3.10 4.62
CA ASP A 266 17.72 -2.01 3.88
C ASP A 266 16.48 -2.51 3.14
N MET A 267 16.57 -3.67 2.48
CA MET A 267 15.44 -4.32 1.82
C MET A 267 14.34 -4.70 2.80
N ASN A 268 14.70 -5.23 3.98
CA ASN A 268 13.71 -5.55 5.02
C ASN A 268 12.98 -4.28 5.49
N GLN A 269 13.71 -3.20 5.77
CA GLN A 269 13.12 -1.92 6.18
C GLN A 269 12.20 -1.38 5.08
N ALA A 270 12.66 -1.28 3.84
CA ALA A 270 11.86 -0.83 2.71
C ALA A 270 10.59 -1.70 2.53
N GLY A 271 10.73 -3.02 2.61
CA GLY A 271 9.63 -3.97 2.45
C GLY A 271 8.52 -3.78 3.49
N PHE A 272 8.85 -3.40 4.73
CA PHE A 272 7.84 -3.06 5.72
C PHE A 272 7.24 -1.67 5.47
N LEU A 273 8.06 -0.66 5.24
CA LEU A 273 7.62 0.72 5.01
C LEU A 273 6.66 0.83 3.80
N LEU A 274 6.88 0.04 2.75
CA LEU A 274 6.03 0.02 1.55
C LEU A 274 4.56 -0.37 1.84
N ARG A 275 4.30 -1.10 2.94
CA ARG A 275 2.97 -1.68 3.22
C ARG A 275 1.94 -0.63 3.66
N SER A 276 2.36 0.59 4.03
CA SER A 276 1.45 1.63 4.52
C SER A 276 1.75 3.00 3.90
N PRO A 277 0.77 3.92 3.82
CA PRO A 277 1.03 5.29 3.40
C PRO A 277 2.05 6.01 4.29
N GLY A 278 1.94 5.86 5.61
CA GLY A 278 2.86 6.50 6.56
C GLY A 278 4.29 5.96 6.48
N GLY A 279 4.45 4.68 6.20
CA GLY A 279 5.76 4.06 5.98
C GLY A 279 6.36 4.45 4.64
N ARG A 280 5.56 4.59 3.59
CA ARG A 280 6.04 5.16 2.33
C ARG A 280 6.50 6.60 2.48
N ALA A 281 5.81 7.39 3.32
CA ALA A 281 6.27 8.73 3.67
C ALA A 281 7.61 8.70 4.41
N GLU A 282 7.79 7.79 5.38
CA GLU A 282 9.06 7.57 6.09
C GLU A 282 10.19 7.16 5.13
N LEU A 283 9.91 6.26 4.19
CA LEU A 283 10.87 5.84 3.16
C LEU A 283 11.27 7.01 2.25
N ALA A 284 10.37 7.97 2.06
CA ALA A 284 10.55 9.12 1.17
C ALA A 284 11.21 10.35 1.85
N GLU A 285 11.22 10.39 3.19
CA GLU A 285 11.76 11.50 4.00
C GLU A 285 13.24 11.84 3.67
N PRO A 286 14.16 10.87 3.50
CA PRO A 286 15.55 11.17 3.13
C PRO A 286 15.71 11.89 1.78
N TYR A 287 14.66 11.86 0.94
CA TYR A 287 14.61 12.47 -0.39
C TYR A 287 13.80 13.79 -0.40
N GLY A 288 13.48 14.35 0.77
CA GLY A 288 12.80 15.64 0.91
C GLY A 288 11.31 15.65 0.54
N TRP A 289 10.64 14.48 0.54
CA TRP A 289 9.22 14.40 0.18
C TRP A 289 8.25 15.02 1.19
N ASP A 290 8.75 15.43 2.35
CA ASP A 290 8.05 16.18 3.40
C ASP A 290 8.14 17.72 3.23
N GLU A 291 9.13 18.21 2.47
CA GLU A 291 9.40 19.63 2.27
C GLU A 291 8.46 20.29 1.22
N GLU A 292 8.31 21.61 1.30
CA GLU A 292 7.46 22.40 0.38
C GLU A 292 8.16 22.79 -0.93
N ASP A 293 9.50 22.81 -0.93
CA ASP A 293 10.30 23.32 -2.05
C ASP A 293 10.83 22.18 -2.94
N GLU A 294 10.08 21.87 -4.00
CA GLU A 294 10.43 20.86 -5.02
C GLU A 294 11.76 21.13 -5.79
N ALA A 295 12.43 22.27 -5.56
CA ALA A 295 13.48 22.78 -6.43
C ALA A 295 14.91 22.27 -6.12
N GLU A 296 15.16 21.65 -4.96
CA GLU A 296 16.51 21.26 -4.50
C GLU A 296 16.64 19.76 -4.18
N GLN A 297 15.80 18.90 -4.75
CA GLN A 297 15.67 17.51 -4.29
C GLN A 297 16.15 16.51 -5.34
N ASP A 298 16.82 15.45 -4.87
CA ASP A 298 17.15 14.29 -5.69
C ASP A 298 15.86 13.51 -5.98
N ASP A 299 15.45 13.48 -7.26
CA ASP A 299 14.32 12.72 -7.77
C ASP A 299 14.64 11.20 -7.76
N GLU A 300 14.85 10.61 -6.59
CA GLU A 300 14.91 9.15 -6.50
C GLU A 300 13.56 8.59 -6.96
N PRO A 301 13.53 7.66 -7.92
CA PRO A 301 12.30 7.09 -8.47
C PRO A 301 11.66 6.13 -7.45
N LEU A 302 11.09 6.64 -6.36
CA LEU A 302 10.50 5.83 -5.29
C LEU A 302 9.34 4.95 -5.80
N ASP A 303 8.68 5.36 -6.88
CA ASP A 303 7.66 4.56 -7.56
C ASP A 303 8.23 3.28 -8.19
N ALA A 304 9.54 3.18 -8.39
CA ALA A 304 10.22 1.97 -8.83
C ALA A 304 10.09 0.82 -7.82
N TRP A 305 9.94 1.10 -6.52
CA TRP A 305 9.68 0.07 -5.50
C TRP A 305 8.37 -0.68 -5.71
N VAL A 306 7.40 -0.06 -6.39
CA VAL A 306 6.09 -0.67 -6.71
C VAL A 306 5.95 -1.01 -8.19
N CYS A 307 7.04 -0.96 -8.96
CA CYS A 307 7.05 -1.29 -10.38
C CYS A 307 6.80 -2.79 -10.59
N PRO A 308 5.78 -3.19 -11.37
CA PRO A 308 5.49 -4.61 -11.59
C PRO A 308 6.65 -5.39 -12.20
N ALA A 309 7.41 -4.79 -13.13
CA ALA A 309 8.54 -5.46 -13.76
C ALA A 309 9.69 -5.71 -12.77
N PHE A 310 9.99 -4.74 -11.90
CA PHE A 310 10.94 -4.91 -10.81
C PHE A 310 10.52 -6.05 -9.89
N LEU A 311 9.25 -6.04 -9.46
CA LEU A 311 8.71 -7.04 -8.54
C LEU A 311 8.64 -8.45 -9.15
N GLU A 312 8.39 -8.57 -10.46
CA GLU A 312 8.42 -9.85 -11.18
C GLU A 312 9.83 -10.43 -11.23
N GLU A 313 10.83 -9.62 -11.60
CA GLU A 313 12.25 -10.02 -11.60
C GLU A 313 12.71 -10.42 -10.18
N LEU A 314 12.37 -9.61 -9.18
CA LEU A 314 12.68 -9.89 -7.77
C LEU A 314 12.06 -11.21 -7.30
N ALA A 315 10.81 -11.48 -7.68
CA ALA A 315 10.12 -12.71 -7.32
C ALA A 315 10.74 -13.93 -7.99
N ASP A 316 11.12 -13.83 -9.26
CA ASP A 316 11.77 -14.91 -10.02
C ASP A 316 13.13 -15.28 -9.42
N ASP A 317 13.96 -14.29 -9.10
CA ASP A 317 15.26 -14.51 -8.45
C ASP A 317 15.08 -15.17 -7.08
N THR A 318 14.17 -14.64 -6.26
CA THR A 318 13.87 -15.17 -4.93
C THR A 318 13.36 -16.62 -4.99
N LEU A 319 12.46 -16.93 -5.93
CA LEU A 319 11.98 -18.29 -6.15
C LEU A 319 13.09 -19.23 -6.62
N GLY A 320 14.01 -18.73 -7.46
CA GLY A 320 15.20 -19.44 -7.90
C GLY A 320 16.04 -19.93 -6.71
N GLU A 321 16.35 -19.02 -5.80
CA GLU A 321 17.14 -19.29 -4.59
C GLU A 321 16.42 -20.24 -3.63
N LEU A 322 15.16 -19.96 -3.28
CA LEU A 322 14.39 -20.79 -2.35
C LEU A 322 14.23 -22.23 -2.86
N ARG A 323 13.95 -22.40 -4.16
CA ARG A 323 13.84 -23.73 -4.78
C ARG A 323 15.19 -24.44 -4.82
N ALA A 324 16.31 -23.72 -4.99
CA ALA A 324 17.65 -24.30 -4.90
C ALA A 324 17.96 -24.78 -3.47
N GLY A 325 17.69 -23.94 -2.46
CA GLY A 325 17.82 -24.31 -1.05
C GLY A 325 16.99 -25.55 -0.69
N LEU A 326 15.74 -25.62 -1.16
CA LEU A 326 14.85 -26.77 -0.86
C LEU A 326 15.36 -28.07 -1.49
N ARG A 327 15.98 -28.01 -2.67
CA ARG A 327 16.64 -29.18 -3.28
C ARG A 327 17.87 -29.61 -2.50
N ALA A 328 18.65 -28.66 -1.99
CA ALA A 328 19.84 -28.95 -1.19
C ALA A 328 19.49 -29.62 0.14
N LEU A 329 18.49 -29.13 0.88
CA LEU A 329 18.03 -29.75 2.14
C LEU A 329 17.60 -31.20 1.94
N ARG A 330 16.81 -31.48 0.90
CA ARG A 330 16.37 -32.85 0.59
C ARG A 330 17.53 -33.79 0.25
N ALA A 331 18.50 -33.30 -0.51
CA ALA A 331 19.67 -34.10 -0.86
C ALA A 331 20.55 -34.43 0.36
N ALA A 332 20.58 -33.57 1.37
CA ALA A 332 21.27 -33.84 2.63
C ALA A 332 20.53 -34.89 3.47
N GLU A 333 19.19 -34.81 3.55
CA GLU A 333 18.36 -35.83 4.24
C GLU A 333 18.55 -37.23 3.62
N ASP A 334 18.58 -37.33 2.28
CA ASP A 334 18.77 -38.60 1.58
C ASP A 334 20.21 -39.15 1.71
N GLY A 335 21.21 -38.28 1.89
CA GLY A 335 22.63 -38.66 1.97
C GLY A 335 23.08 -39.18 3.34
N ASP A 336 22.44 -38.73 4.42
CA ASP A 336 22.72 -39.20 5.78
C ASP A 336 22.19 -40.62 6.04
N GLU A 337 21.20 -41.10 5.26
CA GLU A 337 20.66 -42.48 5.39
C GLU A 337 21.60 -43.56 4.82
N ASP A 338 22.50 -43.22 3.89
CA ASP A 338 23.40 -44.16 3.22
C ASP A 338 24.74 -44.40 3.98
N ASP A 339 25.06 -43.59 4.99
CA ASP A 339 26.31 -43.67 5.77
C ASP A 339 26.16 -44.43 7.13
N GLU A 340 24.95 -44.94 7.45
CA GLU A 340 24.67 -45.71 8.69
C GLU A 340 24.58 -47.25 8.52
N GLU A 341 24.87 -47.82 7.34
CA GLU A 341 24.95 -49.30 7.11
C GLU A 341 26.36 -49.91 7.25
#